data_AF-A0A1E4EM73-F1
#
_entry.id   AF-A0A1E4EM73-F1
#
_cell.length_a   1.000
_cell.length_b   1.000
_cell.length_c   1.000
_cell.angle_alpha   90.00
_cell.angle_beta   90.00
_cell.angle_gamma   90.00
#
_symmetry.space_group_name_H-M   'P 1'
#
loop_
_entity.id
_entity.type
_entity.pdbx_description
1 polymer ?
#
loop_
_entity_poly.entity_id
_entity_poly.type
_entity_poly.pdbx_seq_one_letter_code
_entity_poly.pdbx_strand_id
1 'polypeptide(L)'
;MSKNNNRHVVPAPQGGWNVKAPGASRASSHHNTQKEATSAAKQIVSNAGGGEVRIHRENGQIRNSDTVKPGNDPNPPKDKR
;
A
#
# COMPACT_ATOMS: atom_id res chain seq x y z
N MET A 1 -2.51 -16.71 12.91
CA MET A 1 -2.64 -16.48 11.46
C MET A 1 -2.19 -15.07 11.17
N SER A 2 -0.93 -14.86 10.74
CA SER A 2 -0.49 -13.54 10.30
C SER A 2 -1.27 -13.20 9.03
N LYS A 3 -2.25 -12.31 9.15
CA LYS A 3 -2.99 -11.81 8.00
C LYS A 3 -2.00 -10.91 7.28
N ASN A 4 -1.44 -11.34 6.15
CA ASN A 4 -0.52 -10.50 5.37
C ASN A 4 -1.26 -9.22 4.97
N ASN A 5 -1.08 -8.17 5.77
CA ASN A 5 -1.76 -6.89 5.61
C ASN A 5 -1.04 -6.07 4.54
N ASN A 6 -0.98 -6.62 3.34
CA ASN A 6 -0.36 -5.95 2.22
C ASN A 6 -1.43 -5.09 1.53
N ARG A 7 -1.04 -3.88 1.14
CA ARG A 7 -1.89 -2.95 0.38
C ARG A 7 -1.12 -2.43 -0.82
N HIS A 8 -1.77 -2.46 -1.97
CA HIS A 8 -1.26 -1.97 -3.24
C HIS A 8 -1.99 -0.68 -3.59
N VAL A 9 -1.24 0.39 -3.76
CA VAL A 9 -1.72 1.66 -4.30
C VAL A 9 -1.47 1.63 -5.80
N VAL A 10 -2.54 1.40 -6.57
CA VAL A 10 -2.49 1.22 -8.03
C VAL A 10 -3.29 2.32 -8.73
N PRO A 11 -2.89 2.75 -9.94
CA PRO A 11 -3.70 3.67 -10.72
C PRO A 11 -5.06 3.01 -11.04
N ALA A 12 -6.12 3.80 -10.99
CA ALA A 12 -7.46 3.35 -11.35
C ALA A 12 -7.72 3.62 -12.85
N PRO A 13 -8.44 2.72 -13.55
CA PRO A 13 -8.69 2.88 -14.99
C PRO A 13 -9.56 4.10 -15.33
N GLN A 14 -10.36 4.59 -14.37
CA GLN A 14 -11.19 5.79 -14.52
C GLN A 14 -10.49 7.06 -14.01
N GLY A 15 -9.17 7.02 -13.83
CA GLY A 15 -8.40 8.10 -13.19
C GLY A 15 -8.37 7.96 -11.66
N GLY A 16 -7.38 8.56 -11.02
CA GLY A 16 -7.15 8.43 -9.58
C GLY A 16 -6.42 7.15 -9.18
N TRP A 17 -6.53 6.79 -7.90
CA TRP A 17 -5.71 5.79 -7.22
C TRP A 17 -6.55 4.90 -6.32
N ASN A 18 -6.39 3.59 -6.50
CA ASN A 18 -7.08 2.57 -5.73
C ASN A 18 -6.12 1.93 -4.71
N VAL A 19 -6.63 1.72 -3.50
CA VAL A 19 -5.97 0.87 -2.50
C VAL A 19 -6.58 -0.52 -2.59
N LYS A 20 -5.78 -1.54 -2.90
CA LYS A 20 -6.22 -2.93 -3.05
C LYS A 20 -5.44 -3.86 -2.12
N ALA A 21 -6.11 -4.85 -1.55
CA ALA A 21 -5.41 -5.98 -0.92
C ALA A 21 -4.94 -6.96 -2.02
N PRO A 22 -3.83 -7.70 -1.81
CA PRO A 22 -3.40 -8.72 -2.78
C PRO A 22 -4.50 -9.77 -2.95
N GLY A 23 -4.82 -10.12 -4.20
CA GLY A 23 -5.86 -11.08 -4.54
C GLY A 23 -7.31 -10.61 -4.31
N ALA A 24 -7.53 -9.36 -3.87
CA ALA A 24 -8.88 -8.84 -3.70
C ALA A 24 -9.48 -8.37 -5.03
N SER A 25 -10.71 -8.82 -5.31
CA SER A 25 -11.46 -8.40 -6.51
C SER A 25 -11.88 -6.93 -6.47
N ARG A 26 -11.93 -6.32 -5.28
CA ARG A 26 -12.37 -4.92 -5.07
C ARG A 26 -11.30 -4.06 -4.40
N ALA A 27 -11.32 -2.78 -4.72
CA ALA A 27 -10.55 -1.79 -3.97
C ALA A 27 -11.14 -1.60 -2.56
N SER A 28 -10.26 -1.48 -1.58
CA SER A 28 -10.59 -1.08 -0.22
C SER A 28 -10.98 0.40 -0.16
N SER A 29 -10.36 1.24 -0.99
CA SER A 29 -10.70 2.65 -1.14
C SER A 29 -10.24 3.21 -2.50
N HIS A 30 -10.84 4.32 -2.91
CA HIS A 30 -10.51 5.08 -4.10
C HIS A 30 -10.20 6.54 -3.71
N HIS A 31 -9.18 7.13 -4.32
CA HIS A 31 -8.74 8.49 -4.05
C HIS A 31 -8.31 9.19 -5.33
N ASN A 32 -8.37 10.53 -5.34
CA ASN A 32 -7.99 11.31 -6.50
C ASN A 32 -6.47 11.33 -6.71
N THR A 33 -5.69 11.33 -5.62
CA THR A 33 -4.24 11.41 -5.67
C THR A 33 -3.55 10.19 -5.08
N GLN A 34 -2.33 9.91 -5.57
CA GLN A 34 -1.50 8.83 -5.05
C GLN A 34 -1.15 9.04 -3.58
N LYS A 35 -0.99 10.31 -3.17
CA LYS A 35 -0.65 10.70 -1.80
C LYS A 35 -1.76 10.31 -0.84
N GLU A 36 -3.02 10.64 -1.17
CA GLU A 36 -4.19 10.26 -0.36
C GLU A 36 -4.35 8.75 -0.27
N ALA A 37 -4.22 8.04 -1.40
CA ALA A 37 -4.28 6.58 -1.42
C ALA A 37 -3.17 5.94 -0.58
N THR A 38 -1.97 6.51 -0.61
CA THR A 38 -0.85 6.05 0.22
C THR A 38 -1.13 6.24 1.70
N SER A 39 -1.63 7.41 2.10
CA SER A 39 -2.01 7.67 3.50
C SER A 39 -3.10 6.71 3.98
N ALA A 40 -4.15 6.51 3.17
CA ALA A 40 -5.22 5.57 3.49
C ALA A 40 -4.71 4.12 3.59
N ALA A 41 -3.86 3.68 2.66
CA ALA A 41 -3.24 2.37 2.70
C ALA A 41 -2.43 2.16 3.98
N LYS A 42 -1.60 3.14 4.35
CA LYS A 42 -0.81 3.09 5.60
C LYS A 42 -1.70 3.00 6.84
N GLN A 43 -2.78 3.78 6.89
CA GLN A 43 -3.72 3.74 8.01
C GLN A 43 -4.43 2.38 8.11
N ILE A 44 -4.87 1.81 6.98
CA ILE A 44 -5.49 0.48 6.95
C ILE A 44 -4.52 -0.59 7.45
N VAL A 45 -3.27 -0.54 6.98
CA VAL A 45 -2.23 -1.50 7.39
C VAL A 45 -1.89 -1.34 8.86
N SER A 46 -1.73 -0.11 9.35
CA SER A 46 -1.48 0.20 10.77
C SER A 46 -2.58 -0.37 11.66
N ASN A 47 -3.84 -0.07 11.33
CA ASN A 47 -5.01 -0.54 12.09
C ASN A 47 -5.16 -2.06 12.09
N ALA A 48 -4.62 -2.73 11.06
CA ALA A 48 -4.66 -4.19 10.94
C ALA A 48 -3.51 -4.90 11.71
N GLY A 49 -2.63 -4.17 12.40
CA GLY A 49 -1.49 -4.72 13.13
C GLY A 49 -0.17 -4.65 12.36
N GLY A 50 -0.10 -3.83 11.31
CA GLY A 50 1.09 -3.62 10.48
C GLY A 50 1.22 -4.59 9.31
N GLY A 51 2.11 -4.28 8.37
CA GLY A 51 2.24 -4.94 7.07
C GLY A 51 2.91 -4.05 6.02
N GLU A 52 2.73 -4.35 4.73
CA GLU A 52 3.46 -3.69 3.63
C GLU A 52 2.54 -2.87 2.71
N VAL A 53 2.94 -1.65 2.39
CA VAL A 53 2.27 -0.78 1.41
C VAL A 53 3.13 -0.65 0.16
N ARG A 54 2.66 -1.18 -0.97
CA ARG A 54 3.32 -1.07 -2.27
C ARG A 54 2.68 0.03 -3.11
N ILE A 55 3.48 0.96 -3.58
CA ILE A 55 3.05 2.13 -4.34
C ILE A 55 3.47 1.93 -5.79
N HIS A 56 2.50 1.80 -6.69
CA HIS A 56 2.74 1.66 -8.12
C HIS A 56 2.81 3.03 -8.81
N ARG A 57 3.48 3.11 -9.95
CA ARG A 57 3.40 4.25 -10.89
C ARG A 57 2.19 4.08 -11.80
N GLU A 58 1.88 5.10 -12.59
CA GLU A 58 0.85 5.06 -13.63
C GLU A 58 1.10 3.97 -14.68
N ASN A 59 2.38 3.64 -14.93
CA ASN A 59 2.78 2.54 -15.81
C ASN A 59 2.66 1.13 -15.15
N GLY A 60 2.09 1.04 -13.95
CA GLY A 60 1.90 -0.21 -13.21
C GLY A 60 3.13 -0.74 -12.47
N GLN A 61 4.33 -0.20 -12.70
CA GLN A 61 5.55 -0.61 -12.01
C GLN A 61 5.56 -0.15 -10.56
N ILE A 62 6.20 -0.90 -9.66
CA ILE A 62 6.37 -0.47 -8.26
C ILE A 62 7.36 0.70 -8.22
N ARG A 63 6.89 1.84 -7.69
CA ARG A 63 7.73 3.01 -7.41
C ARG A 63 8.44 2.89 -6.07
N ASN A 64 7.71 2.42 -5.06
CA ASN A 64 8.17 2.39 -3.68
C ASN A 64 7.38 1.35 -2.88
N SER A 65 7.96 0.84 -1.81
CA SER A 65 7.34 -0.04 -0.82
C SER A 65 7.65 0.48 0.58
N ASP A 66 6.63 0.56 1.43
CA ASP A 66 6.76 1.09 2.78
C ASP A 66 6.17 0.10 3.79
N THR A 67 6.96 -0.31 4.79
CA THR A 67 6.53 -1.24 5.82
C THR A 67 6.01 -0.49 7.04
N VAL A 68 4.76 -0.75 7.43
CA VAL A 68 4.06 -0.10 8.54
C VAL A 68 4.06 -1.00 9.79
N LYS A 69 4.56 -0.48 10.91
CA LYS A 69 4.60 -1.15 12.23
C LYS A 69 3.21 -1.20 12.90
N PRO A 70 2.90 -2.14 13.84
CA PRO A 70 3.78 -3.08 14.57
C PRO A 70 4.16 -4.35 13.80
N GLY A 71 3.88 -4.41 12.50
CA GLY A 71 4.39 -5.44 11.60
C GLY A 71 5.92 -5.54 11.76
N ASN A 72 6.35 -6.69 12.28
CA ASN A 72 7.75 -6.96 12.59
C ASN A 72 8.46 -7.30 11.29
N ASP A 73 8.97 -6.28 10.59
CA ASP A 73 9.85 -6.46 9.44
C ASP A 73 11.30 -6.40 9.93
N PRO A 74 12.00 -7.54 10.06
CA PRO A 74 13.37 -7.59 10.58
C PRO A 74 14.40 -6.97 9.62
N ASN A 75 14.00 -6.57 8.41
CA ASN A 75 14.93 -6.04 7.41
C ASN A 75 14.39 -4.76 6.71
N PRO A 76 14.30 -3.62 7.42
CA PRO A 76 13.91 -2.37 6.79
C PRO A 76 14.94 -1.96 5.73
N PRO A 77 14.54 -1.58 4.50
CA PRO A 77 15.47 -1.04 3.52
C PRO A 77 16.04 0.28 4.05
N LYS A 78 17.33 0.26 4.42
CA LYS A 78 18.11 1.47 4.71
C LYS A 78 18.45 2.14 3.38
N ASP A 79 17.54 2.92 2.82
CA ASP A 79 17.91 3.82 1.73
C ASP A 79 18.77 4.93 2.32
N LYS A 80 20.08 4.85 2.03
CA LYS A 80 21.05 5.90 2.31
C LYS A 80 20.72 7.08 1.40
N ARG A 81 20.53 8.26 2.01
CA ARG A 81 20.52 9.55 1.32
C ARG A 81 21.87 9.83 0.68
#